data_AF-A0A9X1ZW23-F1
#
_entry.id   AF-A0A9X1ZW23-F1
#
_cell.length_a   1.000
_cell.length_b   1.000
_cell.length_c   1.000
_cell.angle_alpha   90.00
_cell.angle_beta   90.00
_cell.angle_gamma   90.00
#
_symmetry.space_group_name_H-M   'P 1'
#
loop_
_entity.id
_entity.type
_entity.pdbx_description
1 polymer ?
#
loop_
_entity_poly.entity_id
_entity_poly.type
_entity_poly.pdbx_seq_one_letter_code
_entity_poly.pdbx_strand_id
1 'polypeptide(L)'
;MKIVTGLISLGLLATLIYKLTEVSSGVFLSGLFLGGMIITLILVGGLILTWLTKLISKELPFWTIYFTITAIVFSVFHYQLYSPTLKIVVPENYTGQVSLIKSNVTENILTVDSNGIGYLNEWTFNHTYSKPIVVDVNGKNLEEQLVGFNNSSFFGLGTSATLKNQIEIKSKSFEIVPEDKTDVKQYYHTNLSKLVDKEKIK
;
A
#
# COMPACT_ATOMS: atom_id res chain seq x y z
N MET A 1 -11.59 30.48 12.87
CA MET A 1 -10.42 29.73 12.33
C MET A 1 -9.65 28.95 13.41
N LYS A 2 -9.23 29.54 14.53
CA LYS A 2 -8.33 28.88 15.51
C LYS A 2 -8.81 27.50 16.02
N ILE A 3 -10.08 27.39 16.37
CA ILE A 3 -10.68 26.14 16.89
C ILE A 3 -10.78 25.09 15.78
N VAL A 4 -11.15 25.51 14.57
CA VAL A 4 -11.34 24.63 13.42
C VAL A 4 -10.02 23.97 13.00
N THR A 5 -8.93 24.74 12.90
CA THR A 5 -7.61 24.20 12.53
C THR A 5 -7.07 23.23 13.58
N GLY A 6 -7.31 23.51 14.86
CA GLY A 6 -6.95 22.59 15.95
C GLY A 6 -7.72 21.28 15.87
N LEU A 7 -9.04 21.34 15.65
CA LEU A 7 -9.88 20.15 15.49
C LEU A 7 -9.46 19.31 14.28
N ILE A 8 -9.16 19.93 13.13
CA ILE A 8 -8.68 19.22 11.94
C ILE A 8 -7.35 18.51 12.24
N SER A 9 -6.39 19.19 12.86
CA SER A 9 -5.10 18.58 13.19
C SER A 9 -5.23 17.43 14.20
N LEU A 10 -6.11 17.55 15.20
CA LEU A 10 -6.36 16.50 16.17
C LEU A 10 -7.11 15.31 15.54
N GLY A 11 -8.07 15.58 14.67
CA GLY A 11 -8.77 14.56 13.89
C GLY A 11 -7.80 13.75 13.03
N LEU A 12 -6.92 14.44 12.28
CA LEU A 12 -5.86 13.79 11.50
C LEU A 12 -4.93 12.96 12.41
N LEU A 13 -4.50 13.48 13.55
CA LEU A 13 -3.67 12.71 14.47
C LEU A 13 -4.38 11.42 14.94
N ALA A 14 -5.66 11.50 15.31
CA ALA A 14 -6.44 10.35 15.76
C ALA A 14 -6.58 9.29 14.65
N THR A 15 -6.92 9.70 13.42
CA THR A 15 -7.03 8.77 12.28
C THR A 15 -5.68 8.15 11.90
N LEU A 16 -4.59 8.90 12.07
CA LEU A 16 -3.25 8.39 11.83
C LEU A 16 -2.86 7.32 12.84
N ILE A 17 -3.11 7.57 14.13
CA ILE A 17 -2.85 6.59 15.19
C ILE A 17 -3.64 5.31 14.92
N TYR A 18 -4.92 5.43 14.54
CA TYR A 18 -5.74 4.28 14.14
C TYR A 18 -5.09 3.52 12.99
N LYS A 19 -4.75 4.19 11.88
CA LYS A 19 -4.09 3.53 10.73
C LYS A 19 -2.78 2.83 11.10
N LEU A 20 -1.99 3.41 12.00
CA LEU A 20 -0.72 2.82 12.45
C LEU A 20 -0.92 1.52 13.26
N THR A 21 -2.11 1.26 13.81
CA THR A 21 -2.43 -0.05 14.42
C THR A 21 -2.58 -1.14 13.37
N GLU A 22 -2.99 -0.78 12.15
CA GLU A 22 -3.18 -1.69 11.02
C GLU A 22 -1.90 -1.84 10.17
N VAL A 23 -0.95 -0.91 10.31
CA VAL A 23 0.35 -0.98 9.64
C VAL A 23 1.15 -2.13 10.24
N SER A 24 1.52 -3.04 9.35
CA SER A 24 2.47 -4.11 9.57
C SER A 24 3.69 -3.73 10.41
N SER A 25 3.94 -4.53 11.46
CA SER A 25 5.19 -4.50 12.20
C SER A 25 6.35 -5.01 11.34
N GLY A 26 7.42 -4.23 11.28
CA GLY A 26 8.70 -4.72 10.78
C GLY A 26 9.29 -5.76 11.74
N VAL A 27 10.30 -6.50 11.27
CA VAL A 27 10.95 -7.59 12.02
C VAL A 27 11.54 -7.13 13.37
N PHE A 28 11.86 -5.83 13.51
CA PHE A 28 12.53 -5.28 14.70
C PHE A 28 11.69 -4.31 15.53
N LEU A 29 10.73 -3.60 14.93
CA LEU A 29 9.92 -2.58 15.60
C LEU A 29 8.47 -2.67 15.11
N SER A 30 7.52 -2.57 16.03
CA SER A 30 6.09 -2.55 15.69
C SER A 30 5.74 -1.29 14.88
N GLY A 31 4.72 -1.38 14.02
CA GLY A 31 4.24 -0.25 13.22
C GLY A 31 3.84 0.94 14.10
N LEU A 32 3.27 0.66 15.27
CA LEU A 32 2.95 1.66 16.29
C LEU A 32 4.19 2.35 16.88
N PHE A 33 5.27 1.62 17.13
CA PHE A 33 6.49 2.22 17.67
C PHE A 33 7.14 3.15 16.65
N LEU A 34 7.33 2.68 15.41
CA LEU A 34 7.93 3.49 14.34
C LEU A 34 7.05 4.70 14.00
N GLY A 35 5.74 4.48 13.88
CA GLY A 35 4.77 5.54 13.66
C GLY A 35 4.72 6.55 14.81
N GLY A 36 4.77 6.09 16.05
CA GLY A 36 4.83 6.95 17.25
C GLY A 36 6.08 7.83 17.29
N MET A 37 7.23 7.30 16.88
CA MET A 37 8.47 8.07 16.75
C MET A 37 8.33 9.18 15.70
N ILE A 38 7.77 8.85 14.53
CA ILE A 38 7.52 9.84 13.45
C ILE A 38 6.53 10.90 13.92
N ILE A 39 5.43 10.51 14.57
CA ILE A 39 4.45 11.46 15.14
C ILE A 39 5.13 12.41 16.13
N THR A 40 5.96 11.88 17.02
CA THR A 40 6.69 12.69 18.01
C THR A 40 7.61 13.69 17.32
N LEU A 41 8.33 13.27 16.28
CA LEU A 41 9.17 14.16 15.46
C LEU A 41 8.35 15.24 14.76
N ILE A 42 7.17 14.92 14.24
CA ILE A 42 6.27 15.90 13.60
C ILE A 42 5.79 16.93 14.64
N LEU A 43 5.40 16.50 15.83
CA LEU A 43 4.93 17.39 16.89
C LEU A 43 6.05 18.31 17.40
N VAL A 44 7.20 17.75 17.74
CA VAL A 44 8.35 18.53 18.23
C VAL A 44 8.92 19.43 17.13
N GLY A 45 9.10 18.91 15.92
CA GLY A 45 9.55 19.68 14.76
C GLY A 45 8.57 20.80 14.40
N GLY A 46 7.26 20.53 14.51
CA GLY A 46 6.21 21.54 14.34
C GLY A 46 6.32 22.68 15.35
N LEU A 47 6.65 22.40 16.60
CA LEU A 47 6.86 23.44 17.63
C LEU A 47 8.06 24.33 17.28
N ILE A 48 9.18 23.72 16.89
CA ILE A 48 10.39 24.44 16.48
C ILE A 48 10.10 25.32 15.26
N LEU A 49 9.44 24.77 14.24
CA LEU A 49 9.11 25.51 13.02
C LEU A 49 8.13 26.65 13.28
N THR A 50 7.17 26.44 14.18
CA THR A 50 6.25 27.50 14.64
C THR A 50 7.00 28.62 15.33
N TRP A 51 7.93 28.28 16.22
CA TRP A 51 8.76 29.27 16.92
C TRP A 51 9.57 30.10 15.92
N LEU A 52 10.23 29.47 14.94
CA LEU A 52 10.95 30.15 13.86
C LEU A 52 10.03 31.05 13.02
N THR A 53 8.86 30.54 12.61
CA THR A 53 7.88 31.30 11.83
C THR A 53 7.40 32.54 12.61
N LYS A 54 7.27 32.42 13.92
CA LYS A 54 6.82 33.49 14.81
C LYS A 54 7.83 34.62 14.96
N LEU A 55 9.12 34.36 14.73
CA LEU A 55 10.15 35.41 14.66
C LEU A 55 9.89 36.38 13.50
N ILE A 56 9.34 35.86 12.39
CA ILE A 56 9.06 36.62 11.16
C ILE A 56 7.63 37.20 11.19
N SER A 57 6.64 36.38 11.53
CA SER A 57 5.22 36.74 11.45
C SER A 57 4.61 36.97 12.84
N LYS A 58 4.75 38.20 13.35
CA LYS A 58 4.37 38.54 14.74
C LYS A 58 2.87 38.66 14.99
N GLU A 59 2.05 38.77 13.96
CA GLU A 59 0.60 38.99 14.11
C GLU A 59 -0.21 37.69 14.29
N LEU A 60 0.26 36.57 13.75
CA LEU A 60 -0.50 35.31 13.75
C LEU A 60 -0.42 34.57 15.09
N PRO A 61 -1.51 34.00 15.63
CA PRO A 61 -1.47 33.29 16.91
C PRO A 61 -0.54 32.06 16.82
N PHE A 62 0.33 31.85 17.82
CA PHE A 62 1.28 30.74 17.86
C PHE A 62 0.61 29.39 17.59
N TRP A 63 -0.46 29.09 18.33
CA TRP A 63 -1.21 27.84 18.19
C TRP A 63 -1.85 27.66 16.82
N THR A 64 -2.25 28.74 16.17
CA THR A 64 -2.84 28.66 14.82
C THR A 64 -1.79 28.27 13.78
N ILE A 65 -0.58 28.83 13.87
CA ILE A 65 0.54 28.43 13.00
C ILE A 65 0.89 26.96 13.26
N TYR A 66 1.04 26.57 14.53
CA TYR A 66 1.39 25.20 14.92
C TYR A 66 0.41 24.17 14.35
N PHE A 67 -0.89 24.35 14.63
CA PHE A 67 -1.91 23.41 14.14
C PHE A 67 -2.02 23.40 12.61
N THR A 68 -1.71 24.51 11.94
CA THR A 68 -1.70 24.55 10.47
C THR A 68 -0.53 23.73 9.93
N ILE A 69 0.68 23.90 10.47
CA ILE A 69 1.87 23.13 10.08
C ILE A 69 1.64 21.64 10.33
N THR A 70 1.19 21.26 11.53
CA THR A 70 0.96 19.86 11.86
C THR A 70 -0.16 19.25 11.01
N ALA A 71 -1.24 19.98 10.71
CA ALA A 71 -2.29 19.50 9.82
C ALA A 71 -1.77 19.22 8.40
N ILE A 72 -0.93 20.10 7.84
CA ILE A 72 -0.31 19.89 6.51
C ILE A 72 0.56 18.64 6.53
N VAL A 73 1.45 18.52 7.53
CA VAL A 73 2.37 17.39 7.63
C VAL A 73 1.62 16.07 7.86
N PHE A 74 0.62 16.05 8.74
CA PHE A 74 -0.23 14.87 8.93
C PHE A 74 -1.00 14.51 7.67
N SER A 75 -1.48 15.48 6.89
CA SER A 75 -2.16 15.21 5.62
C SER A 75 -1.22 14.52 4.61
N VAL A 76 0.01 15.02 4.49
CA VAL A 76 1.04 14.39 3.64
C VAL A 76 1.33 12.95 4.10
N PHE A 77 1.43 12.74 5.41
CA PHE A 77 1.71 11.40 5.95
C PHE A 77 0.53 10.43 5.77
N HIS A 78 -0.73 10.91 5.85
CA HIS A 78 -1.90 10.09 5.48
C HIS A 78 -1.87 9.64 4.04
N TYR A 79 -1.43 10.53 3.14
CA TYR A 79 -1.30 10.21 1.73
C TYR A 79 -0.21 9.15 1.49
N GLN A 80 0.93 9.25 2.19
CA GLN A 80 1.98 8.24 2.12
C GLN A 80 1.55 6.87 2.67
N LEU A 81 0.70 6.85 3.70
CA LEU A 81 0.09 5.64 4.26
C LEU A 81 -1.23 5.25 3.59
N TYR A 82 -1.53 5.79 2.41
CA TYR A 82 -2.70 5.37 1.67
C TYR A 82 -2.40 4.06 0.93
N SER A 83 -3.18 3.02 1.19
CA SER A 83 -3.20 1.80 0.38
C SER A 83 -4.55 1.60 -0.27
N PRO A 84 -4.64 1.62 -1.61
CA PRO A 84 -5.87 1.27 -2.30
C PRO A 84 -6.14 -0.23 -2.19
N THR A 85 -7.38 -0.59 -1.84
CA THR A 85 -7.87 -1.97 -1.91
C THR A 85 -8.12 -2.33 -3.38
N LEU A 86 -7.47 -3.37 -3.87
CA LEU A 86 -7.65 -3.85 -5.25
C LEU A 86 -8.83 -4.81 -5.32
N LYS A 87 -9.61 -4.71 -6.41
CA LYS A 87 -10.59 -5.72 -6.81
C LYS A 87 -10.04 -6.48 -8.01
N ILE A 88 -9.69 -7.74 -7.81
CA ILE A 88 -9.06 -8.60 -8.82
C ILE A 88 -10.10 -9.60 -9.31
N VAL A 89 -10.18 -9.77 -10.64
CA VAL A 89 -11.06 -10.75 -11.28
C VAL A 89 -10.20 -11.86 -11.87
N VAL A 90 -10.45 -13.10 -11.47
CA VAL A 90 -9.70 -14.29 -11.93
C VAL A 90 -10.55 -15.20 -12.82
N PRO A 91 -9.93 -16.05 -13.65
CA PRO A 91 -10.67 -17.08 -14.40
C PRO A 91 -11.50 -17.99 -13.47
N GLU A 92 -12.54 -18.59 -14.03
CA GLU A 92 -13.37 -19.56 -13.30
C GLU A 92 -12.52 -20.72 -12.79
N ASN A 93 -12.75 -21.12 -11.53
CA ASN A 93 -12.03 -22.21 -10.85
C ASN A 93 -10.50 -22.03 -10.82
N TYR A 94 -10.01 -20.80 -10.94
CA TYR A 94 -8.58 -20.53 -10.91
C TYR A 94 -7.97 -20.91 -9.56
N THR A 95 -6.92 -21.71 -9.61
CA THR A 95 -6.05 -22.06 -8.49
C THR A 95 -4.62 -21.86 -8.93
N GLY A 96 -3.83 -21.11 -8.17
CA GLY A 96 -2.48 -20.76 -8.59
C GLY A 96 -1.97 -19.47 -7.97
N GLN A 97 -0.84 -19.00 -8.49
CA GLN A 97 -0.22 -17.74 -8.10
C GLN A 97 -0.76 -16.60 -8.96
N VAL A 98 -1.40 -15.62 -8.32
CA VAL A 98 -1.70 -14.34 -8.95
C VAL A 98 -0.47 -13.44 -8.86
N SER A 99 -0.05 -12.89 -9.99
CA SER A 99 1.11 -11.99 -10.13
C SER A 99 0.70 -10.66 -10.75
N LEU A 100 0.75 -9.60 -9.95
CA LEU A 100 0.48 -8.23 -10.38
C LEU A 100 1.79 -7.53 -10.75
N ILE A 101 1.99 -7.25 -12.02
CA ILE A 101 3.24 -6.73 -12.57
C ILE A 101 3.25 -5.21 -12.55
N LYS A 102 4.36 -4.59 -12.13
CA LYS A 102 4.59 -3.16 -12.30
C LYS A 102 4.69 -2.84 -13.79
N SER A 103 3.89 -1.90 -14.27
CA SER A 103 3.74 -1.59 -15.69
C SER A 103 3.53 -0.10 -15.95
N ASN A 104 3.68 0.29 -17.21
CA ASN A 104 3.51 1.66 -17.72
C ASN A 104 2.06 1.98 -18.16
N VAL A 105 1.13 1.07 -17.87
CA VAL A 105 -0.30 1.26 -18.18
C VAL A 105 -0.86 2.47 -17.44
N THR A 106 -1.77 3.19 -18.07
CA THR A 106 -2.44 4.34 -17.44
C THR A 106 -3.36 3.88 -16.31
N GLU A 107 -4.12 2.82 -16.55
CA GLU A 107 -5.07 2.22 -15.61
C GLU A 107 -4.69 0.77 -15.29
N ASN A 108 -4.98 0.36 -14.06
CA ASN A 108 -4.67 -0.99 -13.60
C ASN A 108 -5.49 -2.04 -14.37
N ILE A 109 -4.83 -3.11 -14.82
CA ILE A 109 -5.48 -4.27 -15.46
C ILE A 109 -5.60 -5.36 -14.39
N LEU A 110 -6.76 -5.37 -13.73
CA LEU A 110 -7.04 -6.25 -12.58
C LEU A 110 -7.87 -7.49 -12.93
N THR A 111 -8.32 -7.62 -14.17
CA THR A 111 -8.79 -8.89 -14.73
C THR A 111 -7.57 -9.67 -15.19
N VAL A 112 -7.18 -10.67 -14.41
CA VAL A 112 -5.95 -11.42 -14.68
C VAL A 112 -6.17 -12.48 -15.75
N ASP A 113 -5.11 -12.81 -16.48
CA ASP A 113 -5.16 -13.83 -17.51
C ASP A 113 -5.22 -15.27 -16.95
N SER A 114 -5.24 -16.27 -17.83
CA SER A 114 -5.22 -17.69 -17.45
C SER A 114 -3.96 -18.12 -16.68
N ASN A 115 -2.90 -17.32 -16.70
CA ASN A 115 -1.67 -17.56 -15.94
C ASN A 115 -1.68 -16.82 -14.59
N GLY A 116 -2.77 -16.11 -14.25
CA GLY A 116 -2.88 -15.28 -13.06
C GLY A 116 -2.14 -13.95 -13.15
N ILE A 117 -1.83 -13.46 -14.34
CA ILE A 117 -1.04 -12.23 -14.54
C ILE A 117 -1.97 -11.03 -14.70
N GLY A 118 -1.77 -10.02 -13.85
CA GLY A 118 -2.38 -8.68 -13.95
C GLY A 118 -1.32 -7.58 -14.00
N TYR A 119 -1.75 -6.35 -14.24
CA TYR A 119 -0.84 -5.21 -14.42
C TYR A 119 -1.27 -4.04 -13.54
N LEU A 120 -0.31 -3.46 -12.81
CA LEU A 120 -0.50 -2.27 -12.01
C LEU A 120 0.29 -1.13 -12.61
N ASN A 121 -0.29 0.07 -12.61
CA ASN A 121 0.48 1.28 -12.82
C ASN A 121 1.47 1.49 -11.66
N GLU A 122 2.46 2.36 -11.87
CA GLU A 122 3.53 2.59 -10.89
C GLU A 122 3.01 3.07 -9.54
N TRP A 123 2.04 3.98 -9.53
CA TRP A 123 1.51 4.54 -8.29
C TRP A 123 0.83 3.47 -7.44
N THR A 124 -0.08 2.68 -8.03
CA THR A 124 -0.78 1.59 -7.33
C THR A 124 0.21 0.51 -6.89
N PHE A 125 1.17 0.14 -7.75
CA PHE A 125 2.19 -0.83 -7.37
C PHE A 125 2.95 -0.40 -6.11
N ASN A 126 3.30 0.88 -5.97
CA ASN A 126 4.05 1.35 -4.81
C ASN A 126 3.20 1.50 -3.53
N HIS A 127 1.88 1.65 -3.65
CA HIS A 127 1.00 1.96 -2.52
C HIS A 127 0.09 0.81 -2.08
N THR A 128 -0.07 -0.27 -2.84
CA THR A 128 -0.94 -1.40 -2.43
C THR A 128 -0.22 -2.40 -1.52
N TYR A 129 -0.62 -2.53 -0.26
CA TYR A 129 -0.12 -3.57 0.66
C TYR A 129 -1.23 -4.37 1.36
N SER A 130 -2.47 -3.88 1.30
CA SER A 130 -3.65 -4.50 1.91
C SER A 130 -4.14 -5.74 1.15
N LYS A 131 -4.79 -6.67 1.85
CA LYS A 131 -5.47 -7.83 1.24
C LYS A 131 -6.46 -7.36 0.15
N PRO A 132 -6.40 -7.90 -1.07
CA PRO A 132 -7.33 -7.55 -2.14
C PRO A 132 -8.67 -8.27 -1.96
N ILE A 133 -9.69 -7.75 -2.64
CA ILE A 133 -10.94 -8.46 -2.88
C ILE A 133 -10.77 -9.24 -4.17
N VAL A 134 -11.02 -10.54 -4.13
CA VAL A 134 -10.85 -11.42 -5.29
C VAL A 134 -12.16 -12.12 -5.60
N VAL A 135 -12.59 -12.01 -6.86
CA VAL A 135 -13.76 -12.70 -7.38
C VAL A 135 -13.40 -13.44 -8.67
N ASP A 136 -14.11 -14.51 -8.98
CA ASP A 136 -14.01 -15.10 -10.32
C ASP A 136 -14.83 -14.31 -11.36
N VAL A 137 -14.70 -14.68 -12.63
CA VAL A 137 -15.49 -14.09 -13.74
C VAL A 137 -17.00 -14.24 -13.59
N ASN A 138 -17.47 -15.19 -12.78
CA ASN A 138 -18.89 -15.44 -12.48
C ASN A 138 -19.36 -14.69 -11.21
N GLY A 139 -18.46 -13.98 -10.52
CA GLY A 139 -18.74 -13.23 -9.29
C GLY A 139 -18.64 -14.04 -8.00
N LYS A 140 -18.15 -15.29 -8.03
CA LYS A 140 -17.86 -16.07 -6.82
C LYS A 140 -16.78 -15.37 -5.99
N ASN A 141 -17.03 -15.15 -4.71
CA ASN A 141 -16.04 -14.60 -3.79
C ASN A 141 -15.00 -15.67 -3.42
N LEU A 142 -13.71 -15.32 -3.50
CA LEU A 142 -12.59 -16.22 -3.21
C LEU A 142 -11.76 -15.75 -2.00
N GLU A 143 -12.24 -14.81 -1.19
CA GLU A 143 -11.49 -14.17 -0.09
C GLU A 143 -10.94 -15.14 0.96
N GLU A 144 -11.64 -16.24 1.22
CA GLU A 144 -11.21 -17.30 2.17
C GLU A 144 -10.10 -18.19 1.60
N GLN A 145 -9.98 -18.24 0.27
CA GLN A 145 -8.98 -19.04 -0.44
C GLN A 145 -7.68 -18.26 -0.68
N LEU A 146 -7.58 -17.05 -0.16
CA LEU A 146 -6.44 -16.16 -0.39
C LEU A 146 -5.33 -16.40 0.63
N VAL A 147 -4.19 -16.88 0.15
CA VAL A 147 -2.98 -17.06 0.96
C VAL A 147 -1.95 -15.99 0.59
N GLY A 148 -1.74 -15.07 1.53
CA GLY A 148 -0.76 -13.97 1.39
C GLY A 148 0.68 -14.41 1.66
N PHE A 149 1.60 -13.46 1.57
CA PHE A 149 3.00 -13.68 1.90
C PHE A 149 3.24 -13.79 3.41
N ASN A 150 2.75 -12.81 4.18
CA ASN A 150 2.72 -12.85 5.64
C ASN A 150 1.69 -11.83 6.19
N ASN A 151 1.49 -11.81 7.52
CA ASN A 151 0.57 -10.88 8.20
C ASN A 151 0.95 -9.39 8.05
N SER A 152 2.17 -9.13 7.56
CA SER A 152 2.79 -7.82 7.47
C SER A 152 2.66 -7.21 6.06
N SER A 153 2.72 -8.03 5.02
CA SER A 153 2.43 -7.61 3.65
C SER A 153 1.69 -8.76 3.02
N PHE A 154 0.44 -8.50 2.63
CA PHE A 154 -0.36 -9.52 1.98
C PHE A 154 0.33 -10.00 0.69
N PHE A 155 0.92 -9.07 -0.06
CA PHE A 155 1.65 -9.38 -1.28
C PHE A 155 3.11 -9.74 -1.00
N GLY A 156 3.58 -10.81 -1.64
CA GLY A 156 5.00 -11.11 -1.78
C GLY A 156 5.60 -10.25 -2.88
N LEU A 157 6.77 -9.65 -2.62
CA LEU A 157 7.52 -8.90 -3.63
C LEU A 157 8.44 -9.85 -4.39
N GLY A 158 8.37 -9.80 -5.72
CA GLY A 158 9.23 -10.56 -6.62
C GLY A 158 9.93 -9.64 -7.60
N THR A 159 11.18 -9.97 -7.90
CA THR A 159 11.93 -9.39 -9.00
C THR A 159 12.41 -10.52 -9.90
N SER A 160 12.15 -10.43 -11.19
CA SER A 160 12.70 -11.35 -12.19
C SER A 160 13.29 -10.55 -13.34
N ALA A 161 14.21 -11.15 -14.09
CA ALA A 161 14.85 -10.49 -15.24
C ALA A 161 14.68 -11.34 -16.48
N THR A 162 14.53 -10.68 -17.64
CA THR A 162 14.52 -11.39 -18.93
C THR A 162 15.94 -11.56 -19.45
N LEU A 163 16.30 -12.77 -19.89
CA LEU A 163 17.66 -13.11 -20.37
C LEU A 163 18.13 -12.28 -21.56
N LYS A 164 17.20 -11.83 -22.42
CA LYS A 164 17.54 -11.22 -23.72
C LYS A 164 17.83 -9.72 -23.63
N ASN A 165 17.14 -8.99 -22.75
CA ASN A 165 17.18 -7.52 -22.68
C ASN A 165 17.40 -6.97 -21.25
N GLN A 166 17.64 -7.82 -20.24
CA GLN A 166 17.79 -7.44 -18.83
C GLN A 166 16.65 -6.58 -18.26
N ILE A 167 15.47 -6.61 -18.88
CA ILE A 167 14.30 -5.88 -18.36
C ILE A 167 13.94 -6.47 -17.00
N GLU A 168 13.93 -5.61 -15.98
CA GLU A 168 13.54 -5.93 -14.62
C GLU A 168 12.01 -5.98 -14.53
N ILE A 169 11.47 -7.14 -14.15
CA ILE A 169 10.04 -7.38 -13.93
C ILE A 169 9.83 -7.39 -12.42
N LYS A 170 9.19 -6.34 -11.90
CA LYS A 170 8.76 -6.25 -10.50
C LYS A 170 7.32 -6.74 -10.38
N SER A 171 7.06 -7.58 -9.40
CA SER A 171 5.74 -8.18 -9.19
C SER A 171 5.31 -8.17 -7.72
N LYS A 172 4.00 -8.07 -7.51
CA LYS A 172 3.30 -8.32 -6.25
C LYS A 172 2.45 -9.57 -6.41
N SER A 173 2.69 -10.60 -5.59
CA SER A 173 2.06 -11.90 -5.76
C SER A 173 1.41 -12.45 -4.50
N PHE A 174 0.37 -13.25 -4.67
CA PHE A 174 -0.29 -14.04 -3.63
C PHE A 174 -0.83 -15.34 -4.26
N GLU A 175 -1.32 -16.26 -3.44
CA GLU A 175 -1.84 -17.55 -3.90
C GLU A 175 -3.35 -17.63 -3.69
N ILE A 176 -4.03 -18.26 -4.65
CA ILE A 176 -5.40 -18.73 -4.52
C ILE A 176 -5.33 -20.25 -4.43
N VAL A 177 -5.80 -20.79 -3.31
CA VAL A 177 -5.71 -22.22 -3.01
C VAL A 177 -7.09 -22.90 -3.12
N PRO A 178 -7.13 -24.23 -3.29
CA PRO A 178 -8.39 -24.97 -3.21
C PRO A 178 -9.09 -24.79 -1.85
N GLU A 179 -10.42 -24.97 -1.81
CA GLU A 179 -11.24 -24.81 -0.60
C GLU A 179 -10.82 -25.75 0.56
N ASP A 180 -10.23 -26.91 0.26
CA ASP A 180 -9.73 -27.87 1.25
C ASP A 180 -8.35 -27.51 1.83
N LYS A 181 -7.72 -26.43 1.35
CA LYS A 181 -6.33 -26.05 1.67
C LYS A 181 -6.19 -24.59 2.12
N THR A 182 -7.27 -23.98 2.59
CA THR A 182 -7.26 -22.60 3.11
C THR A 182 -6.15 -22.40 4.14
N ASP A 183 -5.55 -21.21 4.15
CA ASP A 183 -4.45 -20.81 5.03
C ASP A 183 -3.12 -21.58 4.87
N VAL A 184 -3.02 -22.53 3.93
CA VAL A 184 -1.79 -23.29 3.68
C VAL A 184 -1.15 -22.89 2.36
N LYS A 185 0.07 -22.33 2.43
CA LYS A 185 0.85 -21.96 1.26
C LYS A 185 1.22 -23.18 0.41
N GLN A 186 0.92 -23.13 -0.88
CA GLN A 186 1.18 -24.22 -1.84
C GLN A 186 2.44 -23.97 -2.69
N TYR A 187 3.03 -22.78 -2.61
CA TYR A 187 4.25 -22.40 -3.33
C TYR A 187 4.10 -22.48 -4.85
N TYR A 188 2.92 -22.12 -5.36
CA TYR A 188 2.71 -21.96 -6.80
C TYR A 188 3.71 -20.96 -7.38
N HIS A 189 4.23 -21.27 -8.58
CA HIS A 189 5.24 -20.44 -9.22
C HIS A 189 4.92 -20.23 -10.70
N THR A 190 4.85 -18.96 -11.11
CA THR A 190 4.67 -18.56 -12.51
C THR A 190 5.97 -18.02 -13.09
N ASN A 191 6.42 -18.55 -14.23
CA ASN A 191 7.63 -18.07 -14.90
C ASN A 191 7.37 -16.76 -15.67
N LEU A 192 7.42 -15.64 -14.96
CA LEU A 192 7.11 -14.30 -15.48
C LEU A 192 8.02 -13.87 -16.65
N SER A 193 9.27 -14.32 -16.69
CA SER A 193 10.22 -13.95 -17.75
C SER A 193 9.77 -14.34 -19.16
N LYS A 194 8.88 -15.36 -19.25
CA LYS A 194 8.36 -15.90 -20.50
C LYS A 194 6.94 -15.41 -20.82
N LEU A 195 6.12 -15.15 -19.81
CA LEU A 195 4.67 -14.98 -19.96
C LEU A 195 4.21 -13.53 -19.93
N VAL A 196 4.99 -12.62 -19.34
CA VAL A 196 4.58 -11.22 -19.22
C VAL A 196 4.67 -10.51 -20.56
N ASP A 197 3.67 -9.67 -20.82
CA ASP A 197 3.64 -8.74 -21.94
C ASP A 197 4.70 -7.64 -21.74
N LYS A 198 5.78 -7.71 -22.52
CA LYS A 198 6.95 -6.84 -22.38
C LYS A 198 6.69 -5.42 -22.86
N GLU A 199 5.65 -5.19 -23.67
CA GLU A 199 5.32 -3.84 -24.14
C GLU A 199 4.79 -2.97 -23.00
N LYS A 200 4.13 -3.61 -22.01
CA LYS A 200 3.58 -2.97 -20.82
C LYS A 200 4.61 -2.67 -19.72
N ILE A 201 5.85 -3.16 -19.83
CA ILE A 201 6.87 -2.99 -18.77
C ILE A 201 7.84 -1.83 -19.08
N LYS A 202 7.84 -1.33 -20.32
CA LYS A 202 8.81 -0.33 -20.81
C LYS A 202 8.71 1.02 -20.13
#